data_AF-A0A059WYY7-F1
#
_entry.id   AF-A0A059WYY7-F1
#
_cell.length_a   1.000
_cell.length_b   1.000
_cell.length_c   1.000
_cell.angle_alpha   90.00
_cell.angle_beta   90.00
_cell.angle_gamma   90.00
#
_symmetry.space_group_name_H-M   'P 1'
#
loop_
_entity.id
_entity.type
_entity.pdbx_description
1 polymer ?
#
loop_
_entity_poly.entity_id
_entity_poly.type
_entity_poly.pdbx_seq_one_letter_code
_entity_poly.pdbx_strand_id
1 'polypeptide(L)'
;GAPEKIDWYIVDASRNLDEEINRFLALMAASHTQKASFLEDVQNVNFFKSMVPVAFEKGWLQLSFLTIGGEAAASYLNFDYGGNVLVYNSGLLPDQYGHLSPGIVLLAYNIQYAIEMKRTVFDFLRGNEIYKYRMGATDTRVYMLRAQLVEAGVGT
;
A
#
# COMPACT_ATOMS: atom_id res chain seq x y z
N GLY A 1 -4.65 32.32 5.61
CA GLY A 1 -3.97 31.64 6.73
C GLY A 1 -2.65 31.10 6.23
N ALA A 2 -1.67 30.92 7.11
CA ALA A 2 -0.44 30.23 6.72
C ALA A 2 -0.80 28.85 6.15
N PRO A 3 -0.16 28.38 5.06
CA PRO A 3 -0.44 27.06 4.52
C PRO A 3 -0.16 26.01 5.61
N GLU A 4 -1.07 25.06 5.77
CA GLU A 4 -0.90 23.94 6.72
C GLU A 4 0.41 23.23 6.42
N LYS A 5 1.17 22.87 7.46
CA LYS A 5 2.46 22.18 7.28
C LYS A 5 2.21 20.82 6.65
N ILE A 6 2.82 20.57 5.49
CA ILE A 6 2.84 19.26 4.83
C ILE A 6 4.14 18.57 5.20
N ASP A 7 4.05 17.32 5.65
CA ASP A 7 5.20 16.48 5.98
C ASP A 7 4.96 15.04 5.49
N TRP A 8 5.99 14.21 5.46
CA TRP A 8 5.84 12.80 5.10
C TRP A 8 6.86 11.94 5.85
N TYR A 9 6.51 10.68 6.09
CA TYR A 9 7.42 9.73 6.72
C TYR A 9 7.14 8.29 6.29
N ILE A 10 8.17 7.46 6.39
CA ILE A 10 8.08 6.01 6.36
C ILE A 10 8.23 5.52 7.81
N VAL A 11 7.43 4.55 8.20
CA VAL A 11 7.49 3.95 9.54
C VAL A 11 8.82 3.22 9.71
N ASP A 12 9.52 3.54 10.81
CA ASP A 12 10.78 2.92 11.20
C ASP A 12 10.71 2.45 12.67
N ALA A 13 11.82 1.92 13.18
CA ALA A 13 11.90 1.34 14.53
C ALA A 13 11.71 2.36 15.68
N SER A 14 11.71 3.67 15.39
CA SER A 14 11.45 4.70 16.40
C SER A 14 9.96 4.90 16.69
N ARG A 15 9.07 4.31 15.87
CA ARG A 15 7.61 4.46 15.97
C ARG A 15 6.94 3.23 16.55
N ASN A 16 5.79 3.43 17.18
CA ASN A 16 4.92 2.34 17.63
C ASN A 16 4.18 1.73 16.43
N LEU A 17 4.63 0.56 15.98
CA LEU A 17 4.09 -0.09 14.79
C LEU A 17 2.59 -0.41 14.90
N ASP A 18 2.10 -0.78 16.09
CA ASP A 18 0.68 -1.10 16.28
C ASP A 18 -0.22 0.13 16.09
N GLU A 19 0.24 1.30 16.55
CA GLU A 19 -0.45 2.56 16.32
C GLU A 19 -0.45 2.94 14.84
N GLU A 20 0.66 2.74 14.14
CA GLU A 20 0.78 3.01 12.70
C GLU A 20 -0.11 2.06 11.88
N ILE A 21 -0.20 0.78 12.27
CA ILE A 21 -1.15 -0.17 11.65
C ILE A 21 -2.59 0.30 11.84
N ASN A 22 -2.97 0.66 13.06
CA ASN A 22 -4.33 1.14 13.33
C ASN A 22 -4.64 2.42 12.55
N ARG A 23 -3.67 3.35 12.46
CA ARG A 23 -3.78 4.59 11.67
C ARG A 23 -3.96 4.29 10.19
N PHE A 24 -3.20 3.36 9.64
CA PHE A 24 -3.35 2.90 8.27
C PHE A 24 -4.73 2.30 8.01
N LEU A 25 -5.22 1.41 8.89
CA LEU A 25 -6.53 0.77 8.75
C LEU A 25 -7.67 1.78 8.80
N ALA A 26 -7.58 2.80 9.66
CA ALA A 26 -8.56 3.88 9.71
C ALA A 26 -8.61 4.67 8.39
N LEU A 27 -7.44 5.02 7.82
CA LEU A 27 -7.35 5.68 6.52
C LEU A 27 -7.83 4.77 5.37
N MET A 28 -7.55 3.47 5.44
CA MET A 28 -7.99 2.50 4.46
C MET A 28 -9.52 2.42 4.43
N ALA A 29 -10.16 2.31 5.61
CA ALA A 29 -11.61 2.30 5.74
C ALA A 29 -12.24 3.60 5.20
N ALA A 30 -11.68 4.77 5.55
CA ALA A 30 -12.20 6.07 5.11
C ALA A 30 -12.06 6.30 3.59
N SER A 31 -11.13 5.62 2.93
CA SER A 31 -10.83 5.88 1.51
C SER A 31 -11.91 5.42 0.53
N HIS A 32 -12.70 4.40 0.87
CA HIS A 32 -13.75 3.88 0.01
C HIS A 32 -14.72 2.96 0.78
N THR A 33 -16.02 3.01 0.47
CA THR A 33 -17.06 2.23 1.17
C THR A 33 -16.80 0.72 1.14
N GLN A 34 -16.35 0.16 0.02
CA GLN A 34 -15.99 -1.26 -0.07
C GLN A 34 -14.83 -1.65 0.87
N LYS A 35 -13.86 -0.74 1.10
CA LYS A 35 -12.76 -0.98 2.03
C LYS A 35 -13.24 -0.88 3.48
N ALA A 36 -14.17 0.04 3.79
CA ALA A 36 -14.82 0.08 5.09
C ALA A 36 -15.53 -1.25 5.39
N SER A 37 -16.40 -1.72 4.49
CA SER A 37 -17.11 -2.99 4.66
C SER A 37 -16.16 -4.20 4.72
N PHE A 38 -15.06 -4.18 3.96
CA PHE A 38 -14.03 -5.23 4.07
C PHE A 38 -13.41 -5.29 5.48
N LEU A 39 -13.20 -4.14 6.12
CA LEU A 39 -12.58 -4.04 7.44
C LEU A 39 -13.57 -4.20 8.61
N GLU A 40 -14.87 -4.34 8.35
CA GLU A 40 -15.85 -4.75 9.37
C GLU A 40 -15.66 -6.20 9.81
N ASP A 41 -15.10 -7.06 8.95
CA ASP A 41 -14.71 -8.41 9.31
C ASP A 41 -13.41 -8.40 10.12
N VAL A 42 -13.50 -8.86 11.37
CA VAL A 42 -12.37 -8.97 12.29
C VAL A 42 -11.24 -9.84 11.74
N GLN A 43 -11.52 -10.83 10.89
CA GLN A 43 -10.48 -11.67 10.29
C GLN A 43 -9.62 -10.89 9.30
N ASN A 44 -10.22 -9.95 8.57
CA ASN A 44 -9.47 -9.08 7.66
C ASN A 44 -8.59 -8.09 8.43
N VAL A 45 -9.09 -7.54 9.54
CA VAL A 45 -8.28 -6.70 10.44
C VAL A 45 -7.12 -7.51 11.05
N ASN A 46 -7.41 -8.72 11.54
CA ASN A 46 -6.41 -9.62 12.12
C ASN A 46 -5.35 -10.03 11.10
N PHE A 47 -5.74 -10.21 9.83
CA PHE A 47 -4.78 -10.47 8.75
C PHE A 47 -3.74 -9.35 8.65
N PHE A 48 -4.15 -8.07 8.60
CA PHE A 48 -3.19 -6.96 8.60
C PHE A 48 -2.35 -6.90 9.88
N LYS A 49 -2.98 -7.07 11.05
CA LYS A 49 -2.28 -7.05 12.34
C LYS A 49 -1.29 -8.20 12.51
N SER A 50 -1.46 -9.30 11.78
CA SER A 50 -0.53 -10.43 11.79
C SER A 50 0.56 -10.31 10.72
N MET A 51 0.20 -9.84 9.53
CA MET A 51 1.10 -9.77 8.37
C MET A 51 2.08 -8.60 8.46
N VAL A 52 1.62 -7.41 8.87
CA VAL A 52 2.44 -6.19 8.85
C VAL A 52 3.66 -6.27 9.78
N PRO A 53 3.56 -6.76 11.03
CA PRO A 53 4.73 -6.93 11.91
C PRO A 53 5.79 -7.85 11.33
N VAL A 54 5.38 -8.96 10.70
CA VAL A 54 6.31 -9.90 10.05
C VAL A 54 7.01 -9.24 8.87
N ALA A 55 6.28 -8.50 8.03
CA ALA A 55 6.88 -7.75 6.93
C ALA A 55 7.87 -6.68 7.44
N PHE A 56 7.53 -5.99 8.54
CA PHE A 56 8.40 -4.99 9.15
C PHE A 56 9.71 -5.61 9.68
N GLU A 57 9.62 -6.69 10.45
CA GLU A 57 10.79 -7.39 11.01
C GLU A 57 11.74 -7.90 9.90
N LYS A 58 11.19 -8.34 8.76
CA LYS A 58 11.98 -8.81 7.62
C LYS A 58 12.54 -7.68 6.74
N GLY A 59 12.22 -6.42 7.03
CA GLY A 59 12.59 -5.29 6.20
C GLY A 59 11.85 -5.27 4.85
N TRP A 60 10.69 -5.94 4.77
CA TRP A 60 9.84 -6.00 3.58
C TRP A 60 8.70 -4.99 3.60
N LEU A 61 8.53 -4.23 4.67
CA LEU A 61 7.47 -3.24 4.79
C LEU A 61 7.97 -1.85 4.40
N GLN A 62 7.27 -1.20 3.47
CA GLN A 62 7.27 0.25 3.33
C GLN A 62 5.86 0.76 3.65
N LEU A 63 5.63 1.10 4.92
CA LEU A 63 4.42 1.76 5.39
C LEU A 63 4.71 3.25 5.50
N SER A 64 4.02 4.07 4.72
CA SER A 64 4.30 5.50 4.57
C SER A 64 3.05 6.35 4.78
N PHE A 65 3.25 7.57 5.27
CA PHE A 65 2.17 8.53 5.51
C PHE A 65 2.56 9.92 5.03
N LEU A 66 1.58 10.64 4.49
CA LEU A 66 1.62 12.09 4.30
C LEU A 66 0.79 12.73 5.38
N THR A 67 1.33 13.75 6.05
CA THR A 67 0.61 14.53 7.04
C THR A 67 0.32 15.94 6.56
N ILE A 68 -0.82 16.46 6.96
CA ILE A 68 -1.26 17.84 6.72
C ILE A 68 -1.67 18.41 8.07
N GLY A 69 -1.02 19.48 8.51
CA GLY A 69 -1.24 20.04 9.86
C GLY A 69 -0.85 19.09 10.99
N GLY A 70 -0.01 18.07 10.72
CA GLY A 70 0.36 17.03 11.67
C GLY A 70 -0.54 15.78 11.65
N GLU A 71 -1.69 15.86 10.97
CA GLU A 71 -2.64 14.75 10.86
C GLU A 71 -2.38 13.92 9.60
N ALA A 72 -2.47 12.59 9.70
CA ALA A 72 -2.24 11.72 8.54
C ALA A 72 -3.41 11.83 7.54
N ALA A 73 -3.11 12.25 6.31
CA ALA A 73 -4.09 12.49 5.26
C ALA A 73 -4.10 11.38 4.19
N ALA A 74 -2.96 10.70 4.00
CA ALA A 74 -2.80 9.58 3.09
C ALA A 74 -1.80 8.58 3.65
N SER A 75 -1.97 7.32 3.25
CA SER A 75 -1.06 6.23 3.56
C SER A 75 -0.90 5.24 2.41
N TYR A 76 0.27 4.65 2.32
CA TYR A 76 0.54 3.47 1.49
C TYR A 76 1.18 2.38 2.33
N LEU A 77 0.68 1.16 2.17
CA LEU A 77 1.31 -0.06 2.64
C LEU A 77 1.82 -0.79 1.41
N ASN A 78 3.15 -0.76 1.25
CA ASN A 78 3.84 -1.41 0.14
C ASN A 78 4.74 -2.52 0.67
N PHE A 79 5.00 -3.52 -0.18
CA PHE A 79 6.07 -4.48 0.07
C PHE A 79 7.34 -4.05 -0.66
N ASP A 80 8.45 -3.89 0.06
CA ASP A 80 9.78 -3.68 -0.50
C ASP A 80 10.52 -5.03 -0.52
N TYR A 81 10.46 -5.73 -1.65
CA TYR A 81 10.93 -7.11 -1.74
C TYR A 81 11.61 -7.39 -3.08
N GLY A 82 12.78 -8.03 -3.01
CA GLY A 82 13.51 -8.47 -4.20
C GLY A 82 13.92 -7.32 -5.15
N GLY A 83 14.14 -6.12 -4.62
CA GLY A 83 14.46 -4.92 -5.41
C GLY A 83 13.24 -4.18 -5.98
N ASN A 84 12.02 -4.63 -5.66
CA ASN A 84 10.78 -4.06 -6.15
C ASN A 84 9.93 -3.51 -5.00
N VAL A 85 9.30 -2.35 -5.21
CA VAL A 85 8.26 -1.81 -4.33
C VAL A 85 6.90 -2.19 -4.92
N LEU A 86 6.09 -2.92 -4.17
CA LEU A 86 4.81 -3.47 -4.60
C LEU A 86 3.67 -2.77 -3.84
N VAL A 87 2.83 -2.02 -4.54
CA VAL A 87 1.73 -1.23 -3.94
C VAL A 87 0.58 -2.14 -3.52
N TYR A 88 0.56 -2.58 -2.26
CA TYR A 88 -0.42 -3.56 -1.79
C TYR A 88 -1.75 -2.93 -1.42
N ASN A 89 -1.74 -1.87 -0.61
CA ASN A 89 -2.95 -1.11 -0.29
C ASN A 89 -2.64 0.35 0.06
N SER A 90 -3.69 1.16 0.09
CA SER A 90 -3.62 2.59 0.42
C SER A 90 -4.81 3.03 1.28
N GLY A 91 -4.62 4.11 2.02
CA GLY A 91 -5.64 4.80 2.79
C GLY A 91 -5.61 6.31 2.55
N LEU A 92 -6.76 6.97 2.65
CA LEU A 92 -6.96 8.38 2.30
C LEU A 92 -8.12 8.97 3.12
N LEU A 93 -8.08 10.28 3.37
CA LEU A 93 -9.23 11.08 3.84
C LEU A 93 -9.78 11.94 2.70
N PRO A 94 -10.58 11.38 1.78
CA PRO A 94 -11.03 12.11 0.58
C PRO A 94 -11.90 13.33 0.92
N ASP A 95 -12.78 13.21 1.92
CA ASP A 95 -13.71 14.29 2.29
C ASP A 95 -13.00 15.50 2.91
N GLN A 96 -11.88 15.28 3.60
CA GLN A 96 -11.14 16.33 4.29
C GLN A 96 -10.05 16.94 3.39
N TYR A 97 -9.28 16.10 2.71
CA TYR A 97 -8.05 16.52 2.01
C TYR A 97 -8.03 16.17 0.52
N GLY A 98 -9.10 15.61 -0.05
CA GLY A 98 -9.12 15.14 -1.44
C GLY A 98 -8.72 16.20 -2.47
N HIS A 99 -9.08 17.47 -2.23
CA HIS A 99 -8.74 18.61 -3.09
C HIS A 99 -7.23 18.89 -3.17
N LEU A 100 -6.43 18.42 -2.20
CA LEU A 100 -4.97 18.53 -2.20
C LEU A 100 -4.27 17.33 -2.85
N SER A 101 -5.03 16.31 -3.27
CA SER A 101 -4.51 15.07 -3.86
C SER A 101 -3.40 14.38 -3.01
N PRO A 102 -3.58 14.20 -1.69
CA PRO A 102 -2.51 13.73 -0.80
C PRO A 102 -1.99 12.34 -1.18
N GLY A 103 -2.85 11.46 -1.73
CA GLY A 103 -2.44 10.15 -2.23
C GLY A 103 -1.48 10.20 -3.43
N ILE A 104 -1.61 11.22 -4.29
CA ILE A 104 -0.71 11.42 -5.44
C ILE A 104 0.61 12.02 -4.99
N VAL A 105 0.57 12.97 -4.05
CA VAL A 105 1.77 13.57 -3.45
C VAL A 105 2.59 12.50 -2.71
N LEU A 106 1.95 11.69 -1.87
CA LEU A 106 2.62 10.59 -1.17
C LEU A 106 3.21 9.55 -2.12
N LEU A 107 2.48 9.23 -3.20
CA LEU A 107 2.97 8.32 -4.23
C LEU A 107 4.26 8.84 -4.89
N ALA A 108 4.34 10.15 -5.19
CA ALA A 108 5.55 10.74 -5.75
C ALA A 108 6.75 10.62 -4.80
N TYR A 109 6.55 10.88 -3.49
CA TYR A 109 7.59 10.65 -2.48
C TYR A 109 8.02 9.18 -2.41
N ASN A 110 7.08 8.24 -2.46
CA ASN A 110 7.40 6.81 -2.43
C ASN A 110 8.20 6.37 -3.65
N ILE A 111 7.89 6.89 -4.84
CA ILE A 111 8.67 6.63 -6.07
C ILE A 111 10.08 7.24 -5.95
N GLN A 112 10.19 8.48 -5.49
CA GLN A 112 11.48 9.12 -5.27
C GLN A 112 12.35 8.33 -4.29
N TYR A 113 11.78 7.93 -3.15
CA TYR A 113 12.47 7.12 -2.15
C TYR A 113 12.90 5.76 -2.72
N ALA A 114 12.06 5.11 -3.54
CA ALA A 114 12.42 3.87 -4.21
C ALA A 114 13.63 4.03 -5.15
N ILE A 115 13.69 5.15 -5.89
CA ILE A 115 14.84 5.50 -6.74
C ILE A 115 16.11 5.71 -5.89
N GLU A 116 16.01 6.47 -4.80
CA GLU A 116 17.12 6.71 -3.87
C GLU A 116 17.65 5.40 -3.25
N MET A 117 16.74 4.46 -2.94
CA MET A 117 17.06 3.12 -2.44
C MET A 117 17.45 2.12 -3.55
N LYS A 118 17.65 2.62 -4.79
CA LYS A 118 18.08 1.86 -5.97
C LYS A 118 17.17 0.66 -6.27
N ARG A 119 15.87 0.80 -6.01
CA ARG A 119 14.85 -0.16 -6.41
C ARG A 119 14.65 -0.09 -7.92
N THR A 120 14.43 -1.23 -8.54
CA THR A 120 14.38 -1.37 -9.99
C THR A 120 12.96 -1.26 -10.55
N VAL A 121 11.96 -1.58 -9.73
CA VAL A 121 10.54 -1.55 -10.12
C VAL A 121 9.70 -0.94 -9.02
N PHE A 122 8.79 -0.05 -9.40
CA PHE A 122 7.66 0.40 -8.59
C PHE A 122 6.39 -0.16 -9.22
N ASP A 123 5.89 -1.26 -8.65
CA ASP A 123 4.79 -2.05 -9.19
C ASP A 123 3.46 -1.62 -8.55
N PHE A 124 2.56 -1.08 -9.36
CA PHE A 124 1.21 -0.68 -8.95
C PHE A 124 0.25 -1.87 -8.74
N LEU A 125 0.75 -3.09 -8.90
CA LEU A 125 0.03 -4.35 -8.88
C LEU A 125 -1.12 -4.36 -9.90
N ARG A 126 -2.34 -4.58 -9.42
CA ARG A 126 -3.51 -4.77 -10.28
C ARG A 126 -4.28 -3.48 -10.45
N GLY A 127 -4.98 -3.35 -11.57
CA GLY A 127 -5.86 -2.22 -11.88
C GLY A 127 -5.35 -1.38 -13.04
N ASN A 128 -6.25 -0.62 -13.65
CA ASN A 128 -6.03 0.20 -14.84
C ASN A 128 -6.37 1.68 -14.58
N GLU A 129 -6.18 2.14 -13.34
CA GLU A 129 -6.47 3.51 -12.95
C GLU A 129 -5.57 4.50 -13.68
N ILE A 130 -6.18 5.53 -14.27
CA ILE A 130 -5.50 6.50 -15.15
C ILE A 130 -4.28 7.16 -14.49
N TYR A 131 -4.31 7.39 -13.17
CA TYR A 131 -3.18 8.01 -12.47
C TYR A 131 -1.90 7.16 -12.52
N LYS A 132 -2.01 5.83 -12.60
CA LYS A 132 -0.85 4.92 -12.69
C LYS A 132 -0.09 5.17 -13.99
N TYR A 133 -0.81 5.29 -15.10
CA TYR A 133 -0.24 5.62 -16.41
C TYR A 133 0.34 7.04 -16.44
N ARG A 134 -0.29 8.00 -15.76
CA ARG A 134 0.28 9.36 -15.60
C ARG A 134 1.60 9.35 -14.82
N MET A 135 1.83 8.32 -13.99
CA MET A 135 3.10 8.07 -13.28
C MET A 135 4.08 7.20 -14.08
N GLY A 136 3.79 6.91 -15.35
CA GLY A 136 4.67 6.14 -16.23
C GLY A 136 4.51 4.62 -16.13
N ALA A 137 3.44 4.12 -15.50
CA ALA A 137 3.17 2.68 -15.46
C ALA A 137 2.96 2.10 -16.87
N THR A 138 3.51 0.91 -17.07
CA THR A 138 3.34 0.10 -18.28
C THR A 138 2.69 -1.23 -17.92
N ASP A 139 1.73 -1.70 -18.73
CA ASP A 139 1.03 -2.94 -18.47
C ASP A 139 1.98 -4.15 -18.44
N THR A 140 1.75 -5.03 -17.47
CA THR A 140 2.42 -6.34 -17.37
C THR A 140 1.36 -7.44 -17.33
N ARG A 141 1.60 -8.55 -18.05
CA ARG A 141 0.65 -9.66 -18.11
C ARG A 141 0.87 -10.62 -16.92
N VAL A 142 -0.19 -10.86 -16.16
CA VAL A 142 -0.22 -11.86 -15.07
C VAL A 142 -0.98 -13.10 -15.55
N TYR A 143 -0.34 -14.26 -15.45
CA TYR A 143 -0.92 -15.54 -15.89
C TYR A 143 -1.30 -16.40 -14.69
N MET A 144 -2.50 -16.98 -14.71
CA MET A 144 -2.89 -18.03 -13.79
C MET A 144 -2.46 -19.38 -14.36
N LEU A 145 -1.43 -19.99 -13.78
CA LEU A 145 -1.04 -21.35 -14.13
C LEU A 145 -1.88 -22.35 -13.34
N ARG A 146 -2.48 -23.31 -14.05
CA ARG A 146 -3.18 -24.45 -13.46
C ARG A 146 -2.47 -25.72 -13.90
N ALA A 147 -2.03 -26.51 -12.92
CA ALA A 147 -1.47 -27.84 -13.17
C ALA A 147 -2.45 -28.89 -12.66
N GLN A 148 -2.58 -29.99 -13.40
CA GLN A 148 -3.35 -31.17 -13.01
C GLN A 148 -2.45 -32.39 -13.19
N LEU A 149 -2.44 -33.29 -12.21
CA LEU A 149 -1.90 -34.63 -12.40
C LEU A 149 -2.91 -35.45 -13.19
N VAL A 150 -2.46 -36.09 -14.26
CA VAL A 150 -3.25 -37.09 -14.99
C VAL A 150 -2.96 -38.43 -14.34
N GLU A 151 -3.96 -39.05 -13.72
CA GLU A 151 -3.83 -40.44 -13.27
C GLU A 151 -3.67 -41.35 -14.49
N ALA A 152 -2.60 -42.16 -14.49
CA ALA A 152 -2.43 -43.19 -15.50
C ALA A 152 -3.57 -44.20 -15.34
N GLY A 153 -4.44 -44.28 -16.34
CA GLY A 153 -5.59 -45.17 -16.32
C GLY A 153 -5.17 -46.60 -16.00
N VAL A 154 -5.81 -47.20 -14.99
CA VAL A 154 -5.69 -48.63 -14.72
C VAL A 154 -6.20 -49.36 -15.95
N GLY A 155 -5.27 -50.00 -16.68
CA GLY A 155 -5.58 -50.88 -17.80
C GLY A 155 -6.53 -51.98 -17.35
N THR A 156 -7.53 -52.21 -18.20
CA THR A 156 -8.62 -53.20 -18.09
C THR A 156 -8.19 -54.57 -17.61
#